data_AF-A0A3M2FXT7-F1
#
_entry.id   AF-A0A3M2FXT7-F1
#
_cell.length_a   1.000
_cell.length_b   1.000
_cell.length_c   1.000
_cell.angle_alpha   90.00
_cell.angle_beta   90.00
_cell.angle_gamma   90.00
#
_symmetry.space_group_name_H-M   'P 1'
#
loop_
_entity.id
_entity.type
_entity.pdbx_description
1 polymer ?
#
loop_
_entity_poly.entity_id
_entity_poly.type
_entity_poly.pdbx_seq_one_letter_code
_entity_poly.pdbx_strand_id
1 'polypeptide(L)'
;MSRVANVEIGHCCLEKGVHLRLRLDQPLDLDRLDSQRVTNKYVVEHAGAGFFRFYWDDQILITGIFGAMEVTVTFHYLLKMDAIRALEALFPNFGEQYQQQVQQLL
;
A
#
# COMPACT_ATOMS: atom_id res chain seq x y z
N MET A 1 0.38 4.85 13.11
CA MET A 1 0.20 4.33 11.74
C MET A 1 -0.27 5.48 10.87
N SER A 2 0.22 5.57 9.63
CA SER A 2 -0.19 6.60 8.66
C SER A 2 -1.57 6.26 8.10
N ARG A 3 -2.44 7.26 7.94
CA ARG A 3 -3.81 7.07 7.42
C ARG A 3 -3.84 7.33 5.93
N VAL A 4 -4.82 6.75 5.24
CA VAL A 4 -5.05 7.01 3.82
C VAL A 4 -5.90 8.27 3.66
N ALA A 5 -5.36 9.26 2.96
CA ALA A 5 -6.08 10.47 2.57
C ALA A 5 -6.72 10.34 1.18
N ASN A 6 -6.15 9.52 0.29
CA ASN A 6 -6.72 9.22 -1.03
C ASN A 6 -6.21 7.88 -1.57
N VAL A 7 -7.03 7.20 -2.37
CA VAL A 7 -6.68 5.99 -3.13
C VAL A 7 -6.91 6.26 -4.61
N GLU A 8 -5.89 6.03 -5.44
CA GLU A 8 -6.01 6.05 -6.90
C GLU A 8 -5.87 4.62 -7.43
N ILE A 9 -6.87 4.15 -8.19
CA ILE A 9 -6.83 2.83 -8.84
C ILE A 9 -6.16 2.98 -10.19
N GLY A 10 -4.88 2.62 -10.27
CA GLY A 10 -4.13 2.64 -11.54
C GLY A 10 -4.46 1.43 -12.44
N HIS A 11 -4.68 0.26 -11.83
CA HIS A 11 -5.07 -0.95 -12.56
C HIS A 11 -5.85 -1.93 -11.69
N CYS A 12 -6.80 -2.67 -12.29
CA CYS A 12 -7.56 -3.70 -11.61
C CYS A 12 -8.06 -4.76 -12.61
N CYS A 13 -7.32 -5.86 -12.78
CA CYS A 13 -7.74 -6.99 -13.61
C CYS A 13 -7.21 -8.33 -13.09
N LEU A 14 -7.73 -9.43 -13.65
CA LEU A 14 -7.32 -10.79 -13.28
C LEU A 14 -5.87 -11.10 -13.63
N GLU A 15 -5.37 -10.63 -14.78
CA GLU A 15 -4.05 -10.98 -15.31
C GLU A 15 -2.90 -10.23 -14.62
N LYS A 16 -3.12 -8.96 -14.29
CA LYS A 16 -2.10 -8.05 -13.74
C LYS A 16 -2.32 -7.73 -12.26
N GLY A 17 -3.41 -8.21 -11.67
CA GLY A 17 -3.80 -7.92 -10.31
C GLY A 17 -4.38 -6.51 -10.14
N VAL A 18 -4.27 -6.01 -8.91
CA VAL A 18 -4.71 -4.68 -8.51
C VAL A 18 -3.48 -3.84 -8.19
N HIS A 19 -3.41 -2.66 -8.77
CA HIS A 19 -2.34 -1.69 -8.57
C HIS A 19 -2.94 -0.36 -8.13
N LEU A 20 -2.55 0.09 -6.95
CA LEU A 20 -3.07 1.26 -6.28
C LEU A 20 -1.94 2.22 -5.93
N ARG A 21 -2.22 3.52 -6.03
CA ARG A 21 -1.41 4.56 -5.43
C ARG A 21 -2.16 5.12 -4.24
N LEU A 22 -1.52 5.12 -3.07
CA LEU A 22 -2.09 5.63 -1.83
C LEU A 22 -1.40 6.94 -1.47
N ARG A 23 -2.19 7.99 -1.24
CA ARG A 23 -1.71 9.22 -0.59
C ARG A 23 -1.98 9.11 0.90
N LEU A 24 -0.93 9.23 1.69
CA LEU A 24 -0.95 9.16 3.14
C LEU A 24 -1.03 10.57 3.74
N ASP A 25 -1.55 10.67 4.96
CA ASP A 25 -1.54 11.92 5.74
C ASP A 25 -0.14 12.30 6.24
N GLN A 26 0.71 11.30 6.46
CA GLN A 26 2.11 11.42 6.85
C GLN A 26 2.93 10.28 6.21
N PRO A 27 4.25 10.45 6.04
CA PRO A 27 5.11 9.40 5.49
C PRO A 27 4.99 8.07 6.23
N LEU A 28 5.18 6.96 5.53
CA LEU A 28 5.18 5.63 6.14
C LEU A 28 6.44 5.43 6.98
N ASP A 29 6.26 5.18 8.27
CA ASP A 29 7.33 4.84 9.20
C ASP A 29 7.56 3.32 9.18
N LEU A 30 8.66 2.88 8.56
CA LEU A 30 9.00 1.47 8.39
C LEU A 30 9.41 0.77 9.70
N ASP A 31 9.80 1.54 10.72
CA ASP A 31 10.26 0.99 12.00
C ASP A 31 9.08 0.64 12.92
N ARG A 32 7.90 1.20 12.62
CA ARG A 32 6.65 0.93 13.34
C ARG A 32 5.83 -0.21 12.73
N LEU A 33 6.33 -0.85 11.68
CA LEU A 33 5.66 -1.98 11.04
C LEU A 33 5.83 -3.26 11.86
N ASP A 34 4.80 -4.09 11.85
CA ASP A 34 4.85 -5.43 12.45
C ASP A 34 5.82 -6.32 11.67
N SER A 35 6.96 -6.65 12.29
CA SER A 35 8.02 -7.44 11.66
C SER A 35 7.60 -8.87 11.35
N GLN A 36 6.53 -9.40 11.96
CA GLN A 36 6.00 -10.74 11.63
C GLN A 36 5.23 -10.74 10.31
N ARG A 37 4.72 -9.58 9.88
CA ARG A 37 3.92 -9.42 8.66
C ARG A 37 4.75 -8.89 7.49
N VAL A 38 5.89 -8.28 7.78
CA VAL A 38 6.82 -7.75 6.77
C VAL A 38 7.80 -8.83 6.32
N THR A 39 7.72 -9.22 5.05
CA THR A 39 8.66 -10.16 4.42
C THR A 39 9.36 -9.53 3.23
N ASN A 40 10.50 -10.11 2.83
CA ASN A 40 11.30 -9.67 1.67
C ASN A 40 11.56 -8.15 1.64
N LYS A 41 11.88 -7.56 2.80
CA LYS A 41 12.15 -6.12 2.94
C LYS A 41 13.46 -5.77 2.23
N TYR A 42 13.37 -4.84 1.29
CA TYR A 42 14.48 -4.25 0.55
C TYR A 42 14.45 -2.74 0.73
N VAL A 43 15.57 -2.17 1.14
CA VAL A 43 15.73 -0.75 1.42
C VAL A 43 17.02 -0.28 0.77
N VAL A 44 16.95 0.82 0.02
CA VAL A 44 18.11 1.53 -0.52
C VAL A 44 18.00 2.99 -0.10
N GLU A 45 19.02 3.49 0.57
CA GLU A 45 19.12 4.90 0.96
C GLU A 45 20.42 5.47 0.41
N HIS A 46 20.33 6.61 -0.28
CA HIS A 46 21.50 7.34 -0.76
C HIS A 46 21.22 8.86 -0.75
N ALA A 47 22.05 9.61 -0.02
CA ALA A 47 22.03 11.08 0.00
C ALA A 47 20.65 11.71 0.28
N GLY A 48 19.91 11.20 1.27
CA GLY A 48 18.63 11.78 1.70
C GLY A 48 17.42 11.42 0.82
N ALA A 49 17.62 10.61 -0.22
CA ALA A 49 16.56 9.95 -0.97
C ALA A 49 16.72 8.43 -0.84
N GLY A 50 15.62 7.71 -0.70
CA GLY A 50 15.68 6.27 -0.60
C GLY A 50 14.39 5.60 -1.05
N PHE A 51 14.51 4.36 -1.46
CA PHE A 51 13.42 3.52 -1.91
C PHE A 51 13.24 2.36 -0.93
N PHE A 52 12.00 2.02 -0.63
CA PHE A 52 11.67 0.81 0.09
C PHE A 52 10.71 -0.06 -0.71
N ARG A 53 10.86 -1.36 -0.49
CA ARG A 53 9.98 -2.41 -0.99
C ARG A 53 9.84 -3.48 0.07
N PHE A 54 8.63 -3.96 0.31
CA PHE A 54 8.42 -5.15 1.14
C PHE A 54 7.09 -5.80 0.79
N TYR A 55 6.92 -7.04 1.23
CA TYR A 55 5.63 -7.72 1.20
C TYR A 55 4.99 -7.66 2.58
N TRP A 56 3.67 -7.42 2.60
CA TRP A 56 2.83 -7.48 3.79
C TRP A 56 1.94 -8.71 3.71
N ASP A 57 1.98 -9.54 4.76
CA ASP A 57 1.32 -10.85 4.83
C ASP A 57 1.65 -11.79 3.66
N ASP A 58 2.85 -11.67 3.07
CA ASP A 58 3.28 -12.40 1.87
C ASP A 58 2.41 -12.22 0.59
N GLN A 59 1.41 -11.34 0.62
CA GLN A 59 0.43 -11.20 -0.46
C GLN A 59 0.38 -9.79 -1.08
N ILE A 60 0.76 -8.76 -0.32
CA ILE A 60 0.66 -7.37 -0.75
C ILE A 60 2.06 -6.80 -0.91
N LEU A 61 2.42 -6.43 -2.12
CA LEU A 61 3.65 -5.69 -2.39
C LEU A 61 3.43 -4.21 -2.10
N ILE A 62 4.25 -3.64 -1.20
CA ILE A 62 4.27 -2.21 -0.89
C ILE A 62 5.61 -1.63 -1.32
N THR A 63 5.56 -0.53 -2.04
CA THR A 63 6.74 0.22 -2.50
C THR A 63 6.57 1.71 -2.24
N GLY A 64 7.66 2.42 -2.01
CA GLY A 64 7.61 3.85 -1.77
C GLY A 64 8.98 4.48 -1.61
N ILE A 65 8.97 5.79 -1.34
CA ILE A 65 10.16 6.60 -1.11
C ILE A 65 10.14 7.09 0.35
N PHE A 66 11.29 7.09 1.02
CA PHE A 66 11.37 7.62 2.40
C PHE A 66 10.98 9.10 2.45
N GLY A 67 10.20 9.47 3.46
CA GLY A 67 9.72 10.85 3.64
C GLY A 67 8.63 11.30 2.66
N ALA A 68 8.29 10.49 1.65
CA ALA A 68 7.17 10.76 0.76
C ALA A 68 5.85 10.37 1.42
N MET A 69 4.79 11.12 1.09
CA MET A 69 3.41 10.81 1.49
C MET A 69 2.72 9.88 0.48
N GLU A 70 3.46 9.27 -0.44
CA GLU A 70 2.91 8.40 -1.48
C GLU A 70 3.55 7.02 -1.39
N VAL A 71 2.68 6.00 -1.43
CA VAL A 71 3.10 4.60 -1.54
C VAL A 71 2.30 3.92 -2.63
N THR A 72 2.93 2.94 -3.27
CA THR A 72 2.30 2.09 -4.28
C THR A 72 2.07 0.72 -3.69
N VAL A 73 0.86 0.19 -3.90
CA VAL A 73 0.39 -1.08 -3.37
C VAL A 73 -0.04 -1.96 -4.52
N THR A 74 0.41 -3.21 -4.54
CA THR A 74 0.04 -4.21 -5.56
C THR A 74 -0.32 -5.54 -4.91
N PHE A 75 -1.42 -6.15 -5.34
CA PHE A 75 -1.85 -7.47 -4.88
C PHE A 75 -2.64 -8.23 -5.95
N HIS A 76 -2.80 -9.54 -5.78
CA HIS A 76 -3.52 -10.38 -6.72
C HIS A 76 -5.04 -10.15 -6.65
N TYR A 77 -5.72 -10.04 -7.81
CA TYR A 77 -7.16 -9.72 -7.85
C TYR A 77 -8.03 -10.76 -7.12
N LEU A 78 -7.70 -12.05 -7.24
CA LEU A 78 -8.45 -13.12 -6.55
C LEU A 78 -8.38 -13.02 -5.02
N LEU A 79 -7.37 -12.33 -4.47
CA LEU A 79 -7.18 -12.15 -3.02
C LEU A 79 -7.64 -10.76 -2.56
N LYS A 80 -8.37 -10.00 -3.40
CA LYS A 80 -8.70 -8.60 -3.13
C LYS A 80 -9.37 -8.37 -1.77
N MET A 81 -10.27 -9.26 -1.35
CA MET A 81 -11.02 -9.06 -0.11
C MET A 81 -10.12 -9.20 1.12
N ASP A 82 -9.18 -10.14 1.08
CA ASP A 82 -8.21 -10.34 2.17
C ASP A 82 -7.16 -9.24 2.16
N ALA A 83 -6.71 -8.84 0.96
CA ALA A 83 -5.81 -7.72 0.78
C ALA A 83 -6.40 -6.40 1.32
N ILE A 84 -7.67 -6.11 1.04
CA ILE A 84 -8.36 -4.91 1.55
C ILE A 84 -8.42 -4.92 3.08
N ARG A 85 -8.72 -6.06 3.72
CA ARG A 85 -8.74 -6.15 5.19
C ARG A 85 -7.35 -5.97 5.80
N ALA A 86 -6.34 -6.59 5.19
CA ALA A 86 -4.95 -6.45 5.63
C ALA A 86 -4.45 -5.00 5.47
N LEU A 87 -4.83 -4.33 4.38
CA LEU A 87 -4.53 -2.93 4.11
C LEU A 87 -5.28 -1.98 5.06
N GLU A 88 -6.52 -2.25 5.44
CA GLU A 88 -7.23 -1.47 6.46
C GLU A 88 -6.53 -1.54 7.82
N ALA A 89 -6.04 -2.72 8.20
CA ALA A 89 -5.30 -2.90 9.45
C ALA A 89 -3.95 -2.16 9.45
N LEU A 90 -3.32 -2.01 8.27
CA LEU A 90 -2.04 -1.31 8.11
C LEU A 90 -2.21 0.20 7.94
N PHE A 91 -3.14 0.61 7.08
CA PHE A 91 -3.46 1.97 6.73
C PHE A 91 -4.93 2.26 7.07
N PRO A 92 -5.21 2.87 8.22
CA PRO A 92 -6.57 3.21 8.60
C PRO A 92 -7.26 4.07 7.54
N ASN A 93 -8.56 3.86 7.37
CA ASN A 93 -9.45 4.48 6.37
C ASN A 93 -9.23 4.00 4.92
N PHE A 94 -8.36 3.02 4.68
CA PHE A 94 -8.11 2.50 3.33
C PHE A 94 -9.40 1.99 2.65
N GLY A 95 -10.19 1.19 3.33
CA GLY A 95 -11.41 0.56 2.81
C GLY A 95 -12.49 1.58 2.43
N GLU A 96 -12.67 2.62 3.24
CA GLU A 96 -13.58 3.72 2.92
C GLU A 96 -13.14 4.46 1.65
N GLN A 97 -11.86 4.85 1.59
CA GLN A 97 -11.29 5.57 0.45
C GLN A 97 -11.30 4.72 -0.83
N TYR A 98 -11.00 3.43 -0.71
CA TYR A 98 -11.07 2.48 -1.82
C TYR A 98 -12.50 2.35 -2.37
N GLN A 99 -13.51 2.25 -1.50
CA GLN A 99 -14.92 2.17 -1.94
C GLN A 99 -15.37 3.46 -2.62
N GLN A 100 -15.01 4.63 -2.09
CA GLN A 100 -15.29 5.92 -2.72
C GLN A 100 -14.68 5.98 -4.12
N GLN A 101 -13.43 5.55 -4.28
CA GLN A 101 -12.75 5.54 -5.58
C GLN A 101 -13.43 4.58 -6.58
N VAL A 102 -13.87 3.40 -6.14
CA VAL A 102 -14.60 2.46 -7.00
C VAL A 102 -15.94 3.04 -7.47
N GLN A 103 -16.67 3.75 -6.61
CA GLN A 103 -17.95 4.37 -6.97
C GLN A 103 -17.80 5.48 -8.02
N GLN A 104 -16.68 6.20 -8.04
CA GLN A 104 -16.42 7.24 -9.04
C GLN A 104 -16.13 6.68 -10.45
N LEU A 105 -15.83 5.38 -10.56
CA LEU A 105 -15.52 4.71 -11.82
C LEU A 105 -16.73 3.99 -12.45
N LEU A 106 -17.87 3.96 -11.76
CA LEU A 106 -19.13 3.34 -12.19
C LEU A 106 -20.14 4.41 -12.63
#